data_AF-A0A7C3HNU8-F1
#
_entry.id   AF-A0A7C3HNU8-F1
#
_cell.length_a   1.000
_cell.length_b   1.000
_cell.length_c   1.000
_cell.angle_alpha   90.00
_cell.angle_beta   90.00
_cell.angle_gamma   90.00
#
_symmetry.space_group_name_H-M   'P 1'
#
loop_
_entity.id
_entity.type
_entity.pdbx_description
1 polymer ?
#
loop_
_entity_poly.entity_id
_entity_poly.type
_entity_poly.pdbx_seq_one_letter_code
_entity_poly.pdbx_strand_id
1 'polypeptide(L)'
;MKWLGIVSDYSGYLFYSGDKINEITIKMVPEGSVCGTVFTEGMKKQPFVKKISSAKSTSDTLTYTLKLKYHPAADEFRKALEPYGLTYININGTRIWLISLATLEEARKRQSEMEISQLQWNPACGDPNMPEYYTYRIWSLKTKLHYMLGGDYAKYLYTGYITQFLDDLENARKDKEDFEKQH
;
A
#
# COMPACT_ATOMS: atom_id res chain seq x y z
N MET A 1 1.35 -35.09 -15.73
CA MET A 1 2.30 -34.01 -15.34
C MET A 1 2.32 -33.92 -13.83
N LYS A 2 3.49 -33.76 -13.19
CA LYS A 2 3.57 -33.47 -11.75
C LYS A 2 3.44 -31.96 -11.55
N TRP A 3 2.45 -31.53 -10.79
CA TRP A 3 2.37 -30.16 -10.29
C TRP A 3 3.33 -30.03 -9.09
N LEU A 4 4.31 -29.14 -9.20
CA LEU A 4 5.20 -28.69 -8.14
C LEU A 4 4.96 -27.18 -7.98
N GLY A 5 4.56 -26.63 -6.83
CA GLY A 5 4.20 -27.28 -5.57
C GLY A 5 3.47 -26.32 -4.62
N ILE A 6 3.23 -26.77 -3.39
CA ILE A 6 2.54 -26.07 -2.29
C ILE A 6 3.54 -25.92 -1.11
N VAL A 7 3.47 -24.94 -0.20
CA VAL A 7 2.41 -23.96 0.15
C VAL A 7 3.04 -22.58 0.46
N SER A 8 2.24 -21.51 0.44
CA SER A 8 2.40 -20.40 1.39
C SER A 8 1.03 -20.06 1.96
N ASP A 9 0.79 -20.48 3.20
CA ASP A 9 -0.52 -20.39 3.84
C ASP A 9 -1.03 -18.96 3.98
N TYR A 10 -2.36 -18.86 4.03
CA TYR A 10 -3.16 -17.64 4.16
C TYR A 10 -2.53 -16.63 5.12
N SER A 11 -1.98 -15.54 4.55
CA SER A 11 -1.85 -14.26 5.26
C SER A 11 -3.23 -13.63 5.42
N GLY A 12 -4.07 -14.27 6.23
CA GLY A 12 -5.29 -13.68 6.75
C GLY A 12 -4.94 -12.30 7.30
N TYR A 13 -5.46 -11.26 6.66
CA TYR A 13 -5.55 -9.88 7.12
C TYR A 13 -4.43 -9.39 8.07
N LEU A 14 -3.26 -9.04 7.53
CA LEU A 14 -2.05 -8.75 8.29
C LEU A 14 -2.06 -7.50 9.21
N PHE A 15 -3.19 -6.84 9.49
CA PHE A 15 -3.47 -6.01 10.71
C PHE A 15 -4.95 -6.11 11.19
N TYR A 16 -5.72 -7.10 10.72
CA TYR A 16 -7.15 -7.26 11.03
C TYR A 16 -7.62 -8.72 11.21
N SER A 17 -6.72 -9.72 11.14
CA SER A 17 -7.02 -11.12 11.46
C SER A 17 -6.95 -11.36 12.96
N GLY A 18 -7.75 -12.31 13.46
CA GLY A 18 -7.55 -12.85 14.81
C GLY A 18 -6.24 -13.64 14.97
N ASP A 19 -5.62 -14.04 13.85
CA ASP A 19 -4.35 -14.77 13.83
C ASP A 19 -3.17 -13.85 14.14
N LYS A 20 -2.38 -14.24 15.15
CA LYS A 20 -1.26 -13.45 15.65
C LYS A 20 -0.05 -13.59 14.72
N ILE A 21 0.17 -12.59 13.86
CA ILE A 21 1.47 -12.42 13.21
C ILE A 21 2.52 -12.11 14.28
N ASN A 22 3.48 -13.03 14.45
CA ASN A 22 4.57 -12.90 15.41
C ASN A 22 5.80 -12.18 14.84
N GLU A 23 5.88 -12.04 13.51
CA GLU A 23 7.03 -11.48 12.82
C GLU A 23 6.63 -10.77 11.51
N ILE A 24 7.15 -9.57 11.27
CA ILE A 24 7.00 -8.81 10.04
C ILE A 24 8.39 -8.52 9.46
N THR A 25 8.63 -8.88 8.20
CA THR A 25 9.81 -8.42 7.46
C THR A 25 9.48 -7.17 6.66
N ILE A 26 10.26 -6.13 6.88
CA ILE A 26 10.18 -4.80 6.26
C ILE A 26 11.42 -4.60 5.40
N LYS A 27 11.26 -4.20 4.14
CA LYS A 27 12.35 -3.57 3.36
C LYS A 27 12.05 -2.09 3.16
N MET A 28 12.97 -1.24 3.59
CA MET A 28 12.97 0.20 3.39
C MET A 28 13.97 0.58 2.30
N VAL A 29 13.56 1.47 1.40
CA VAL A 29 14.46 2.20 0.50
C VAL A 29 14.65 3.58 1.13
N PRO A 30 15.88 4.01 1.46
CA PRO A 30 16.11 5.34 2.01
C PRO A 30 15.96 6.41 0.92
N GLU A 31 14.86 7.18 0.97
CA GLU A 31 14.78 8.46 0.26
C GLU A 31 15.29 9.56 1.21
N GLY A 32 16.49 10.09 0.92
CA GLY A 32 17.14 11.09 1.76
C GLY A 32 17.83 10.53 3.02
N SER A 33 17.90 11.33 4.08
CA SER A 33 18.76 11.13 5.26
C SER A 33 18.21 10.16 6.32
N VAL A 34 17.52 9.10 5.91
CA VAL A 34 16.95 8.09 6.82
C VAL A 34 18.07 7.25 7.45
N CYS A 35 18.55 7.68 8.62
CA CYS A 35 19.56 6.96 9.38
C CYS A 35 18.95 5.67 9.97
N GLY A 36 19.38 4.51 9.45
CA GLY A 36 18.90 3.19 9.89
C GLY A 36 19.08 2.92 11.40
N THR A 37 20.01 3.60 12.07
CA THR A 37 20.17 3.56 13.53
C THR A 37 19.03 4.27 14.25
N VAL A 38 18.60 5.45 13.76
CA VAL A 38 17.48 6.22 14.32
C VAL A 38 16.17 5.45 14.19
N PHE A 39 15.93 4.84 13.02
CA PHE A 39 14.82 3.91 12.82
C PHE A 39 14.84 2.76 13.83
N THR A 40 16.01 2.11 13.98
CA THR A 40 16.16 0.95 14.88
C THR A 40 15.88 1.31 16.34
N GLU A 41 16.47 2.38 16.85
CA GLU A 41 16.28 2.82 18.24
C GLU A 41 14.88 3.37 18.52
N GLY A 42 14.24 3.99 17.53
CA GLY A 42 12.86 4.42 17.63
C GLY A 42 11.87 3.25 17.63
N MET A 43 12.01 2.29 16.71
CA MET A 43 11.15 1.11 16.64
C MET A 43 11.28 0.20 17.87
N LYS A 44 12.45 0.12 18.51
CA LYS A 44 12.62 -0.59 19.81
C LYS A 44 11.72 -0.04 20.92
N LYS A 45 11.35 1.25 20.87
CA LYS A 45 10.50 1.90 21.87
C LYS A 45 9.01 1.67 21.64
N GLN A 46 8.62 1.16 20.47
CA GLN A 46 7.21 0.94 20.14
C GLN A 46 6.63 -0.22 20.98
N PRO A 47 5.44 -0.04 21.57
CA PRO A 47 4.87 -1.01 22.52
C PRO A 47 4.67 -2.40 21.89
N PHE A 48 4.27 -2.46 20.61
CA PHE A 48 4.09 -3.69 19.84
C PHE A 48 5.39 -4.42 19.48
N VAL A 49 6.57 -3.80 19.54
CA VAL A 49 7.84 -4.45 19.14
C VAL A 49 8.42 -5.26 20.30
N LYS A 50 8.68 -6.55 20.07
CA LYS A 50 9.38 -7.45 21.00
C LYS A 50 10.88 -7.47 20.76
N LYS A 51 11.29 -7.49 19.49
CA LYS A 51 12.69 -7.44 19.05
C LYS A 51 12.75 -6.93 17.61
N ILE A 52 13.77 -6.16 17.29
CA ILE A 52 14.16 -5.83 15.91
C ILE A 52 15.50 -6.48 15.60
N SER A 53 15.66 -6.98 14.37
CA SER A 53 16.95 -7.43 13.82
C SER A 53 17.09 -6.93 12.39
N SER A 54 18.23 -6.33 12.06
CA SER A 54 18.58 -5.97 10.67
C SER A 54 19.17 -7.17 9.94
N ALA A 55 18.73 -7.40 8.71
CA ALA A 55 19.11 -8.54 7.87
C ALA A 55 19.87 -8.04 6.63
N LYS A 56 21.12 -7.60 6.86
CA LYS A 56 22.03 -6.95 5.90
C LYS A 56 21.55 -5.59 5.36
N SER A 57 22.52 -4.73 5.08
CA SER A 57 22.36 -3.55 4.23
C SER A 57 22.93 -3.88 2.86
N THR A 58 22.16 -3.64 1.82
CA THR A 58 22.68 -3.33 0.48
C THR A 58 22.89 -1.82 0.37
N SER A 59 23.47 -1.32 -0.72
CA SER A 59 23.66 0.14 -0.91
C SER A 59 22.34 0.92 -0.88
N ASP A 60 21.28 0.31 -1.43
CA ASP A 60 20.03 1.01 -1.74
C ASP A 60 18.84 0.55 -0.87
N THR A 61 19.07 -0.40 0.05
CA THR A 61 17.98 -1.08 0.79
C THR A 61 18.40 -1.54 2.18
N LEU A 62 17.55 -1.23 3.16
CA LEU A 62 17.65 -1.68 4.54
C LEU A 62 16.55 -2.71 4.83
N THR A 63 16.93 -3.92 5.23
CA THR A 63 15.95 -4.97 5.60
C THR A 63 15.92 -5.15 7.12
N TYR A 64 14.72 -5.07 7.70
CA TYR A 64 14.45 -5.24 9.12
C TYR A 64 13.40 -6.33 9.35
N THR A 65 13.63 -7.15 10.36
CA THR A 65 12.67 -8.13 10.85
C THR A 65 12.19 -7.67 12.23
N LEU A 66 10.90 -7.37 12.35
CA LEU A 66 10.24 -7.02 13.61
C LEU A 66 9.56 -8.25 14.18
N LYS A 67 10.04 -8.77 15.32
CA LYS A 67 9.26 -9.69 16.14
C LYS A 67 8.30 -8.88 17.00
N LEU A 68 7.03 -9.29 17.04
CA LEU A 68 5.95 -8.57 17.70
C LEU A 68 5.65 -9.11 19.10
N LYS A 69 5.16 -8.25 20.00
CA LYS A 69 4.54 -8.61 21.29
C LYS A 69 3.05 -8.87 21.10
N TYR A 70 2.41 -7.99 20.34
CA TYR A 70 1.03 -8.05 19.88
C TYR A 70 0.97 -7.47 18.48
N HIS A 71 -0.15 -7.69 17.81
CA HIS A 71 -0.40 -7.24 16.45
C HIS A 71 -0.83 -5.76 16.47
N PRO A 72 -0.03 -4.80 15.98
CA PRO A 72 -0.46 -3.41 15.95
C PRO A 72 -1.62 -3.21 14.97
N ALA A 73 -2.47 -2.22 15.23
CA ALA A 73 -3.43 -1.76 14.23
C ALA A 73 -2.70 -1.11 13.04
N ALA A 74 -3.30 -1.10 11.85
CA ALA A 74 -2.68 -0.50 10.66
C ALA A 74 -2.27 0.98 10.88
N ASP A 75 -3.11 1.75 11.56
CA ASP A 75 -2.87 3.15 11.92
C ASP A 75 -1.81 3.33 13.02
N GLU A 76 -1.78 2.46 14.04
CA GLU A 76 -0.71 2.43 15.05
C GLU A 76 0.64 2.17 14.39
N PHE A 77 0.67 1.23 13.45
CA PHE A 77 1.88 0.89 12.69
C PHE A 77 2.29 2.02 11.73
N ARG A 78 1.33 2.67 11.04
CA ARG A 78 1.59 3.87 10.23
C ARG A 78 2.23 4.98 11.04
N LYS A 79 1.61 5.37 12.16
CA LYS A 79 2.09 6.44 13.06
C LYS A 79 3.45 6.14 13.67
N ALA A 80 3.80 4.87 13.85
CA ALA A 80 5.14 4.46 14.26
C ALA A 80 6.20 4.66 13.17
N LEU A 81 5.82 4.63 11.89
CA LEU A 81 6.74 4.69 10.74
C LEU A 81 6.87 6.10 10.12
N GLU A 82 5.80 6.91 10.14
CA GLU A 82 5.77 8.28 9.59
C GLU A 82 6.90 9.21 10.09
N PRO A 83 7.32 9.19 11.37
CA PRO A 83 8.41 10.04 11.86
C PRO A 83 9.78 9.80 11.20
N TYR A 84 9.94 8.71 10.44
CA TYR A 84 11.17 8.40 9.71
C TYR A 84 11.14 8.84 8.23
N GLY A 85 10.13 9.61 7.81
CA GLY A 85 10.01 10.10 6.44
C GLY A 85 9.69 9.01 5.41
N LEU A 86 9.27 7.83 5.85
CA LEU A 86 8.95 6.71 4.97
C LEU A 86 7.66 6.98 4.19
N THR A 87 7.70 6.77 2.89
CA THR A 87 6.53 6.90 2.00
C THR A 87 5.89 5.53 1.74
N TYR A 88 6.68 4.48 1.60
CA TYR A 88 6.25 3.08 1.51
C TYR A 88 7.16 2.13 2.30
N ILE A 89 6.66 0.91 2.52
CA ILE A 89 7.41 -0.23 3.04
C ILE A 89 7.11 -1.47 2.20
N ASN A 90 8.02 -2.45 2.19
CA ASN A 90 7.72 -3.76 1.63
C ASN A 90 7.46 -4.77 2.75
N ILE A 91 6.24 -5.31 2.83
CA ILE A 91 5.86 -6.39 3.76
C ILE A 91 5.80 -7.70 2.98
N ASN A 92 6.61 -8.69 3.39
CA ASN A 92 6.65 -10.03 2.77
C ASN A 92 6.83 -10.04 1.22
N GLY A 93 7.47 -9.00 0.68
CA GLY A 93 7.68 -8.82 -0.78
C GLY A 93 6.66 -7.91 -1.47
N THR A 94 5.55 -7.58 -0.82
CA THR A 94 4.53 -6.65 -1.35
C THR A 94 4.83 -5.21 -0.94
N ARG A 95 4.86 -4.28 -1.90
CA ARG A 95 4.95 -2.83 -1.64
C ARG A 95 3.63 -2.32 -1.06
N ILE A 96 3.71 -1.58 0.05
CA ILE A 96 2.58 -0.97 0.75
C ILE A 96 2.93 0.51 1.03
N TRP A 97 2.20 1.46 0.43
CA TRP A 97 2.31 2.87 0.79
C TRP A 97 1.85 3.10 2.23
N LEU A 98 2.55 3.93 3.01
CA LEU A 98 2.15 4.25 4.40
C LEU A 98 0.78 4.94 4.43
N ILE A 99 0.47 5.80 3.46
CA ILE A 99 -0.86 6.44 3.38
C ILE A 99 -2.00 5.41 3.23
N SER A 100 -1.71 4.21 2.72
CA SER A 100 -2.69 3.12 2.60
C SER A 100 -2.92 2.36 3.92
N LEU A 101 -2.07 2.52 4.93
CA LEU A 101 -2.20 1.92 6.28
C LEU A 101 -3.11 2.77 7.19
N ALA A 102 -4.39 2.85 6.84
CA ALA A 102 -5.39 3.60 7.60
C ALA A 102 -6.28 2.67 8.44
N THR A 103 -7.05 3.22 9.37
CA THR A 103 -8.15 2.50 10.03
C THR A 103 -9.29 2.17 9.04
N LEU A 104 -10.15 1.23 9.41
CA LEU A 104 -11.38 0.94 8.66
C LEU A 104 -12.33 2.15 8.58
N GLU A 105 -12.33 3.00 9.61
CA GLU A 105 -13.12 4.24 9.64
C GLU A 105 -12.56 5.27 8.66
N GLU A 106 -11.25 5.53 8.67
CA GLU A 106 -10.58 6.40 7.70
C GLU A 106 -10.71 5.88 6.26
N ALA A 107 -10.66 4.56 6.05
CA ALA A 107 -10.88 3.95 4.73
C ALA A 107 -12.31 4.22 4.22
N ARG A 108 -13.32 4.02 5.06
CA ARG A 108 -14.73 4.34 4.74
C ARG A 108 -14.99 5.83 4.57
N LYS A 109 -14.32 6.68 5.35
CA LYS A 109 -14.37 8.14 5.17
C LYS A 109 -13.82 8.52 3.79
N ARG A 110 -12.62 8.05 3.43
CA ARG A 110 -12.03 8.25 2.09
C ARG A 110 -12.92 7.69 0.99
N GLN A 111 -13.59 6.55 1.19
CA GLN A 111 -14.59 6.02 0.26
C GLN A 111 -15.74 7.03 0.07
N SER A 112 -16.31 7.56 1.16
CA SER A 112 -17.43 8.51 1.09
C SER A 112 -17.04 9.86 0.46
N GLU A 113 -15.77 10.25 0.55
CA GLU A 113 -15.19 11.42 -0.11
C GLU A 113 -14.87 11.18 -1.60
N MET A 114 -14.91 9.92 -2.08
CA MET A 114 -14.76 9.59 -3.50
C MET A 114 -16.10 9.75 -4.24
N GLU A 115 -16.29 10.91 -4.85
CA GLU A 115 -17.35 11.11 -5.84
C GLU A 115 -17.14 10.19 -7.06
N ILE A 116 -18.03 9.20 -7.20
CA ILE A 116 -18.13 8.31 -8.36
C ILE A 116 -19.45 8.62 -9.08
N SER A 117 -19.41 9.49 -10.08
CA SER A 117 -20.53 9.67 -11.02
C SER A 117 -20.67 8.45 -11.94
N GLN A 118 -21.85 8.23 -12.50
CA GLN A 118 -22.00 7.29 -13.62
C GLN A 118 -21.33 7.88 -14.87
N LEU A 119 -20.47 7.08 -15.52
CA LEU A 119 -19.83 7.43 -16.77
C LEU A 119 -20.19 6.36 -17.81
N GLN A 120 -20.83 6.78 -18.90
CA GLN A 120 -21.21 5.88 -19.99
C GLN A 120 -20.01 5.62 -20.90
N TRP A 121 -19.66 4.36 -21.10
CA TRP A 121 -18.61 3.98 -22.04
C TRP A 121 -19.05 4.26 -23.48
N ASN A 122 -18.14 4.78 -24.29
CA ASN A 122 -18.26 4.90 -25.74
C ASN A 122 -16.93 4.46 -26.40
N PRO A 123 -16.86 4.30 -27.74
CA PRO A 123 -15.63 3.87 -28.41
C PRO A 123 -14.41 4.78 -28.18
N ALA A 124 -14.59 6.09 -27.99
CA ALA A 124 -13.49 7.03 -27.70
C ALA A 124 -12.87 6.77 -26.31
N CYS A 125 -13.62 6.22 -25.35
CA CYS A 125 -13.06 5.71 -24.09
C CYS A 125 -12.06 4.56 -24.27
N GLY A 126 -11.97 3.96 -25.47
CA GLY A 126 -11.01 2.91 -25.82
C GLY A 126 -9.80 3.38 -26.64
N ASP A 127 -9.75 4.64 -27.06
CA ASP A 127 -8.70 5.19 -27.94
C ASP A 127 -7.75 6.12 -27.16
N PRO A 128 -6.47 5.76 -26.95
CA PRO A 128 -5.51 6.60 -26.25
C PRO A 128 -5.26 7.98 -26.88
N ASN A 129 -5.71 8.22 -28.12
CA ASN A 129 -5.61 9.53 -28.76
C ASN A 129 -6.80 10.46 -28.43
N MET A 130 -7.74 10.02 -27.58
CA MET A 130 -8.94 10.75 -27.20
C MET A 130 -8.93 11.11 -25.70
N PRO A 131 -9.36 12.32 -25.29
CA PRO A 131 -9.41 12.70 -23.87
C PRO A 131 -10.40 11.84 -23.05
N GLU A 132 -11.39 11.23 -23.71
CA GLU A 132 -12.33 10.27 -23.12
C GLU A 132 -11.63 9.02 -22.57
N TYR A 133 -10.54 8.54 -23.19
CA TYR A 133 -9.80 7.36 -22.71
C TYR A 133 -9.19 7.61 -21.33
N TYR A 134 -8.49 8.73 -21.14
CA TYR A 134 -7.88 9.09 -19.86
C TYR A 134 -8.94 9.33 -18.78
N THR A 135 -10.04 10.01 -19.17
CA THR A 135 -11.18 10.25 -18.28
C THR A 135 -11.82 8.93 -17.82
N TYR A 136 -12.05 7.99 -18.74
CA TYR A 136 -12.56 6.66 -18.45
C TYR A 136 -11.60 5.83 -17.58
N ARG A 137 -10.29 5.87 -17.87
CA ARG A 137 -9.26 5.15 -17.09
C ARG A 137 -9.19 5.65 -15.65
N ILE A 138 -9.14 6.96 -15.43
CA ILE A 138 -9.19 7.57 -14.09
C ILE A 138 -10.49 7.18 -13.37
N TRP A 139 -11.64 7.26 -14.04
CA TRP A 139 -12.93 6.87 -13.48
C TRP A 139 -12.97 5.39 -13.08
N SER A 140 -12.50 4.48 -13.94
CA SER A 140 -12.50 3.04 -13.68
C SER A 140 -11.62 2.67 -12.49
N LEU A 141 -10.43 3.28 -12.39
CA LEU A 141 -9.51 3.09 -11.27
C LEU A 141 -10.08 3.66 -9.96
N LYS A 142 -10.66 4.88 -9.98
CA LYS A 142 -11.35 5.48 -8.82
C LYS A 142 -12.49 4.58 -8.34
N THR A 143 -13.33 4.10 -9.26
CA THR A 143 -14.49 3.25 -8.96
C THR A 143 -14.07 1.95 -8.28
N LYS A 144 -13.03 1.28 -8.81
CA LYS A 144 -12.47 0.07 -8.20
C LYS A 144 -11.90 0.36 -6.81
N LEU A 145 -11.15 1.45 -6.64
CA LEU A 145 -10.61 1.85 -5.33
C LEU A 145 -11.72 2.14 -4.31
N HIS A 146 -12.79 2.84 -4.71
CA HIS A 146 -13.97 3.07 -3.86
C HIS A 146 -14.56 1.75 -3.33
N TYR A 147 -14.77 0.75 -4.19
CA TYR A 147 -15.26 -0.57 -3.75
C TYR A 147 -14.27 -1.31 -2.83
N MET A 148 -12.96 -1.20 -3.09
CA MET A 148 -11.94 -1.77 -2.20
C MET A 148 -11.98 -1.16 -0.81
N LEU A 149 -12.13 0.16 -0.69
CA LEU A 149 -12.17 0.87 0.59
C LEU A 149 -13.43 0.57 1.42
N GLY A 150 -14.55 0.23 0.78
CA GLY A 150 -15.83 0.05 1.47
C GLY A 150 -16.08 -1.33 2.09
N GLY A 151 -15.95 -2.39 1.29
CA GLY A 151 -16.34 -3.74 1.70
C GLY A 151 -15.20 -4.59 2.26
N ASP A 152 -14.09 -4.64 1.51
CA ASP A 152 -13.02 -5.65 1.66
C ASP A 152 -11.65 -5.00 1.94
N TYR A 153 -11.63 -3.78 2.50
CA TYR A 153 -10.42 -2.94 2.66
C TYR A 153 -9.21 -3.69 3.23
N ALA A 154 -9.42 -4.43 4.32
CA ALA A 154 -8.38 -5.21 4.97
C ALA A 154 -7.79 -6.31 4.05
N LYS A 155 -8.55 -6.87 3.11
CA LYS A 155 -8.07 -7.87 2.13
C LYS A 155 -7.24 -7.21 1.03
N TYR A 156 -7.69 -6.06 0.53
CA TYR A 156 -7.02 -5.35 -0.56
C TYR A 156 -5.77 -4.59 -0.13
N LEU A 157 -5.66 -4.27 1.16
CA LEU A 157 -4.47 -3.64 1.73
C LEU A 157 -3.23 -4.55 1.61
N TYR A 158 -3.27 -5.78 2.16
CA TYR A 158 -2.07 -6.66 2.22
C TYR A 158 -1.74 -7.40 0.94
N THR A 159 -2.70 -7.51 0.02
CA THR A 159 -2.45 -7.99 -1.33
C THR A 159 -1.77 -6.92 -2.21
N GLY A 160 -1.56 -5.70 -1.69
CA GLY A 160 -0.92 -4.60 -2.39
C GLY A 160 -1.84 -3.88 -3.39
N TYR A 161 -3.07 -4.35 -3.59
CA TYR A 161 -4.00 -3.79 -4.57
C TYR A 161 -4.33 -2.32 -4.30
N ILE A 162 -4.52 -1.92 -3.03
CA ILE A 162 -4.74 -0.50 -2.72
C ILE A 162 -3.52 0.35 -3.11
N THR A 163 -2.30 -0.18 -2.93
CA THR A 163 -1.07 0.50 -3.35
C THR A 163 -0.96 0.58 -4.87
N GLN A 164 -1.21 -0.53 -5.58
CA GLN A 164 -1.25 -0.56 -7.04
C GLN A 164 -2.28 0.42 -7.61
N PHE A 165 -3.49 0.47 -7.07
CA PHE A 165 -4.54 1.37 -7.58
C PHE A 165 -4.27 2.85 -7.28
N LEU A 166 -3.50 3.17 -6.24
CA LEU A 166 -2.99 4.52 -6.01
C LEU A 166 -1.91 4.88 -7.03
N ASP A 167 -0.94 3.99 -7.27
CA ASP A 167 0.10 4.16 -8.31
C ASP A 167 -0.53 4.34 -9.71
N ASP A 168 -1.47 3.46 -10.09
CA ASP A 168 -2.18 3.50 -11.37
C ASP A 168 -3.02 4.77 -11.53
N LEU A 169 -3.61 5.30 -10.45
CA LEU A 169 -4.36 6.56 -10.46
C LEU A 169 -3.47 7.79 -10.64
N GLU A 170 -2.29 7.80 -10.01
CA GLU A 170 -1.31 8.88 -10.18
C GLU A 170 -0.77 8.89 -11.61
N ASN A 171 -0.41 7.71 -12.14
CA ASN A 171 0.04 7.56 -13.52
C ASN A 171 -1.05 7.98 -14.52
N ALA A 172 -2.30 7.51 -14.37
CA ALA A 172 -3.39 7.89 -15.26
C ALA A 172 -3.72 9.39 -15.24
N ARG A 173 -3.44 10.10 -14.13
CA ARG A 173 -3.54 11.58 -14.06
C ARG A 173 -2.41 12.26 -14.83
N LYS A 174 -1.16 11.83 -14.63
CA LYS A 174 0.00 12.35 -15.38
C LYS A 174 -0.16 12.13 -16.88
N ASP A 175 -0.56 10.92 -17.28
CA ASP A 175 -0.83 10.57 -18.68
C ASP A 175 -1.88 11.51 -19.31
N LYS A 176 -2.91 11.90 -18.53
CA LYS A 176 -3.93 12.86 -18.96
C LYS A 176 -3.37 14.28 -19.08
N GLU A 177 -2.65 14.76 -18.07
CA GLU A 177 -2.03 16.09 -18.08
C GLU A 177 -1.01 16.23 -19.21
N ASP A 178 -0.27 15.18 -19.54
CA ASP A 178 0.71 15.20 -20.62
C ASP A 178 0.07 15.10 -22.01
N PHE A 179 -1.06 14.40 -22.15
CA PHE A 179 -1.91 14.48 -23.34
C PHE A 179 -2.46 15.90 -23.56
N GLU A 180 -2.95 16.54 -22.49
CA GLU A 180 -3.49 17.92 -22.49
C GLU A 180 -2.43 19.02 -22.70
N LYS A 181 -1.13 18.71 -22.61
CA LYS A 181 -0.02 19.63 -22.96
C LYS A 181 0.44 19.49 -24.40
N GLN A 182 0.07 18.40 -25.08
CA GLN A 182 0.52 18.05 -26.43
C GLN A 182 -0.50 18.41 -27.53
N HIS A 183 -1.70 18.84 -27.14
CA HIS A 183 -2.85 19.15 -28.01
C HIS A 183 -3.46 20.50 -27.64
#